data_AF-A0A847ENA8-F1
#
_entry.id   AF-A0A847ENA8-F1
#
_cell.length_a   1.000
_cell.length_b   1.000
_cell.length_c   1.000
_cell.angle_alpha   90.00
_cell.angle_beta   90.00
_cell.angle_gamma   90.00
#
_symmetry.space_group_name_H-M   'P 1'
#
loop_
_entity.id
_entity.type
_entity.pdbx_description
1 polymer ?
#
loop_
_entity_poly.entity_id
_entity_poly.type
_entity_poly.pdbx_seq_one_letter_code
_entity_poly.pdbx_strand_id
1 'polypeptide(L)'
;MSPTDTLVLAWHGSRNPAGKALIERITARVAGLLPGVAVHTAWVDIEPELLPETLARVGECTVVPCFLASGYHVTHDVPQAAASVPWPVRVTPHLGGSLHRALLDRVAEAGGPGDAVVLAAAGSKSPAALAEVDAVAARLAAALGVPVTVGNIYLSEPSVADAVA
;
A
#
# COMPACT_ATOMS: atom_id res chain seq x y z
N MET A 1 -21.37 10.76 19.67
CA MET A 1 -20.15 10.28 19.00
C MET A 1 -20.63 9.39 17.86
N SER A 2 -20.31 9.78 16.63
CA SER A 2 -20.78 9.10 15.42
C SER A 2 -19.94 7.84 15.21
N PRO A 3 -20.46 6.76 14.60
CA PRO A 3 -19.66 5.59 14.29
C PRO A 3 -18.60 5.95 13.24
N THR A 4 -17.38 6.33 13.67
CA THR A 4 -16.05 6.27 13.00
C THR A 4 -15.03 7.27 13.57
N ASP A 5 -14.87 7.35 14.90
CA ASP A 5 -13.77 8.12 15.52
C ASP A 5 -12.45 7.30 15.58
N THR A 6 -12.38 6.13 14.91
CA THR A 6 -11.20 5.24 14.92
C THR A 6 -10.81 4.81 13.51
N LEU A 7 -9.54 4.99 13.17
CA LEU A 7 -8.92 4.61 11.90
C LEU A 7 -7.76 3.63 12.16
N VAL A 8 -7.74 2.51 11.45
CA VAL A 8 -6.67 1.50 11.52
C VAL A 8 -5.93 1.46 10.19
N LEU A 9 -4.64 1.76 10.19
CA LEU A 9 -3.77 1.63 9.03
C LEU A 9 -3.14 0.22 9.05
N ALA A 10 -3.57 -0.65 8.15
CA ALA A 10 -3.13 -2.04 8.10
C ALA A 10 -1.96 -2.21 7.11
N TRP A 11 -0.79 -2.55 7.63
CA TRP A 11 0.46 -2.70 6.88
C TRP A 11 0.88 -4.17 6.82
N HIS A 12 1.69 -4.55 5.83
CA HIS A 12 2.25 -5.90 5.78
C HIS A 12 3.10 -6.25 7.01
N GLY A 13 3.84 -5.29 7.58
CA GLY A 13 4.90 -5.55 8.56
C GLY A 13 6.29 -5.48 7.92
N SER A 14 7.34 -5.33 8.75
CA SER A 14 8.72 -5.17 8.26
C SER A 14 9.75 -5.65 9.28
N ARG A 15 10.60 -6.60 8.87
CA ARG A 15 11.78 -7.00 9.66
C ARG A 15 12.85 -5.90 9.73
N ASN A 16 12.81 -4.92 8.82
CA ASN A 16 13.72 -3.78 8.83
C ASN A 16 13.22 -2.72 9.84
N PRO A 17 14.00 -2.39 10.89
CA PRO A 17 13.64 -1.37 11.87
C PRO A 17 13.35 0.01 11.26
N ALA A 18 14.06 0.39 10.19
CA ALA A 18 13.83 1.66 9.51
C ALA A 18 12.45 1.70 8.82
N GLY A 19 11.99 0.56 8.31
CA GLY A 19 10.65 0.42 7.74
C GLY A 19 9.55 0.63 8.79
N LYS A 20 9.74 0.08 9.99
CA LYS A 20 8.80 0.27 11.11
C LYS A 20 8.74 1.71 11.57
N ALA A 21 9.90 2.34 11.78
CA ALA A 21 9.96 3.74 12.15
C ALA A 21 9.33 4.66 11.09
N LEU A 22 9.42 4.31 9.80
CA LEU A 22 8.73 5.05 8.75
C LEU A 22 7.21 4.93 8.87
N ILE A 23 6.70 3.72 9.08
CA ILE A 23 5.26 3.47 9.23
C ILE A 23 4.70 4.23 10.45
N GLU A 24 5.41 4.22 11.57
CA GLU A 24 5.03 4.99 12.76
C GLU A 24 4.94 6.49 12.47
N ARG A 25 5.90 7.06 11.72
CA ARG A 25 5.86 8.46 11.30
C ARG A 25 4.67 8.76 10.38
N ILE A 26 4.34 7.84 9.46
CA ILE A 26 3.17 7.98 8.59
C ILE A 26 1.90 7.98 9.44
N THR A 27 1.74 7.03 10.36
CA THR A 27 0.58 6.97 11.27
C THR A 27 0.44 8.24 12.09
N ALA A 28 1.53 8.74 12.69
CA ALA A 28 1.51 9.99 13.45
C ALA A 28 1.12 11.20 12.59
N ARG A 29 1.59 11.25 11.33
CA ARG A 29 1.22 12.30 10.39
C ARG A 29 -0.26 12.25 10.03
N VAL A 30 -0.81 11.06 9.77
CA VAL A 30 -2.25 10.87 9.50
C VAL A 30 -3.08 11.31 10.70
N ALA A 31 -2.69 10.93 11.93
CA ALA A 31 -3.35 11.38 13.15
C ALA A 31 -3.39 12.91 13.28
N GLY A 32 -2.27 13.58 12.97
CA GLY A 32 -2.19 15.04 12.98
C GLY A 32 -3.07 15.73 11.93
N LEU A 33 -3.43 15.03 10.85
CA LEU A 33 -4.33 15.54 9.80
C LEU A 33 -5.82 15.28 10.10
N LEU A 34 -6.12 14.40 11.06
CA LEU A 34 -7.48 13.98 11.40
C LEU A 34 -7.76 14.24 12.89
N PRO A 35 -7.87 15.51 13.32
CA PRO A 35 -8.16 15.82 14.72
C PRO A 35 -9.52 15.21 15.12
N GLY A 36 -9.53 14.51 16.25
CA GLY A 36 -10.71 13.80 16.76
C GLY A 36 -10.82 12.33 16.32
N VAL A 37 -9.91 11.85 15.47
CA VAL A 37 -9.84 10.43 15.06
C VAL A 37 -8.66 9.75 15.76
N ALA A 38 -8.93 8.65 16.46
CA ALA A 38 -7.92 7.76 17.00
C ALA A 38 -7.32 6.91 15.86
N VAL A 39 -6.05 7.15 15.53
CA VAL A 39 -5.36 6.44 14.45
C VAL A 39 -4.43 5.38 15.03
N HIS A 40 -4.58 4.13 14.60
CA HIS A 40 -3.78 2.98 15.02
C HIS A 40 -3.03 2.36 13.85
N THR A 41 -1.83 1.88 14.12
CA THR A 41 -1.11 0.98 13.21
C THR A 41 -1.52 -0.46 13.51
N ALA A 42 -1.75 -1.26 12.48
CA ALA A 42 -1.95 -2.71 12.57
C ALA A 42 -1.07 -3.43 11.55
N TRP A 43 -0.76 -4.69 11.82
CA TRP A 43 0.13 -5.52 11.01
C TRP A 43 -0.61 -6.73 10.48
N VAL A 44 -0.49 -7.02 9.19
CA VAL A 44 -1.12 -8.20 8.58
C VAL A 44 -0.23 -9.43 8.72
N ASP A 45 1.09 -9.23 8.76
CA ASP A 45 2.09 -10.29 8.89
C ASP A 45 3.32 -9.77 9.67
N ILE A 46 4.32 -10.63 9.84
CA ILE A 46 5.67 -10.42 10.39
C ILE A 46 5.71 -10.08 11.87
N GLU A 47 4.84 -9.21 12.36
CA GLU A 47 4.90 -8.70 13.73
C GLU A 47 4.16 -9.61 14.74
N PRO A 48 4.48 -9.52 16.04
CA PRO A 48 3.87 -10.40 17.06
C PRO A 48 2.38 -10.14 17.32
N GLU A 49 1.91 -8.90 17.16
CA GLU A 49 0.50 -8.51 17.29
C GLU A 49 -0.02 -8.18 15.89
N LEU A 50 -0.97 -8.96 15.39
CA LEU A 50 -1.49 -8.82 14.04
C LEU A 50 -2.82 -8.04 14.05
N LEU A 51 -3.39 -7.91 12.86
CA LEU A 51 -4.58 -7.14 12.59
C LEU A 51 -5.77 -7.63 13.44
N PRO A 52 -6.07 -8.94 13.57
CA PRO A 52 -7.16 -9.40 14.43
C PRO A 52 -7.04 -8.92 15.88
N GLU A 53 -5.85 -8.94 16.47
CA GLU A 53 -5.61 -8.50 17.84
C GLU A 53 -5.76 -6.99 17.99
N THR A 54 -5.30 -6.22 16.99
CA THR A 54 -5.51 -4.76 16.98
C THR A 54 -7.00 -4.45 16.88
N LEU A 55 -7.72 -5.11 15.96
CA LEU A 55 -9.16 -4.94 15.80
C LEU A 55 -9.88 -5.30 17.10
N ALA A 56 -9.50 -6.42 17.75
CA ALA A 56 -10.00 -6.88 19.05
C ALA A 56 -9.98 -5.78 20.13
N ARG A 57 -8.95 -4.95 20.11
CA ARG A 57 -8.69 -3.91 21.11
C ARG A 57 -9.37 -2.58 20.80
N VAL A 58 -9.48 -2.20 19.52
CA VAL A 58 -9.94 -0.85 19.13
C VAL A 58 -11.45 -0.73 18.93
N GLY A 59 -12.17 -1.85 18.76
CA GLY A 59 -13.62 -1.84 18.56
C GLY A 59 -14.04 -1.36 17.16
N GLU A 60 -15.22 -0.74 17.07
CA GLU A 60 -15.77 -0.24 15.81
C GLU A 60 -14.83 0.75 15.12
N CYS A 61 -14.44 0.48 13.88
CA CYS A 61 -13.42 1.25 13.19
C CYS A 61 -13.50 1.18 11.65
N THR A 62 -12.74 2.06 11.00
CA THR A 62 -12.41 1.96 9.56
C THR A 62 -10.99 1.47 9.39
N VAL A 63 -10.78 0.43 8.57
CA VAL A 63 -9.47 -0.11 8.21
C VAL A 63 -9.08 0.38 6.81
N VAL A 64 -7.88 0.94 6.70
CA VAL A 64 -7.25 1.29 5.43
C VAL A 64 -6.10 0.32 5.16
N PRO A 65 -6.21 -0.57 4.16
CA PRO A 65 -5.11 -1.44 3.77
C PRO A 65 -4.02 -0.64 3.04
N CYS A 66 -2.84 -0.53 3.65
CA CYS A 66 -1.70 0.24 3.14
C CYS A 66 -0.81 -0.59 2.20
N PHE A 67 -1.43 -1.20 1.18
CA PHE A 67 -0.76 -2.03 0.17
C PHE A 67 -0.79 -1.36 -1.21
N LEU A 68 0.29 -1.48 -1.97
CA LEU A 68 0.44 -0.83 -3.29
C LEU A 68 -0.11 -1.66 -4.46
N ALA A 69 -0.41 -2.94 -4.24
CA ALA A 69 -1.03 -3.82 -5.22
C ALA A 69 -1.91 -4.87 -4.51
N SER A 70 -2.89 -5.41 -5.23
CA SER A 70 -3.84 -6.41 -4.76
C SER A 70 -3.18 -7.79 -4.59
N GLY A 71 -2.53 -8.00 -3.45
CA GLY A 71 -1.97 -9.30 -3.04
C GLY A 71 -2.97 -10.17 -2.26
N TYR A 72 -2.50 -11.36 -1.84
CA TYR A 72 -3.29 -12.27 -1.00
C TYR A 72 -3.77 -11.60 0.30
N HIS A 73 -2.90 -10.85 0.95
CA HIS A 73 -3.22 -10.09 2.16
C HIS A 73 -4.40 -9.12 2.01
N VAL A 74 -4.45 -8.41 0.88
CA VAL A 74 -5.54 -7.44 0.60
C VAL A 74 -6.86 -8.18 0.35
N THR A 75 -6.79 -9.29 -0.38
CA THR A 75 -7.98 -9.99 -0.89
C THR A 75 -8.55 -11.03 0.08
N HIS A 76 -7.75 -11.51 1.03
CA HIS A 76 -8.12 -12.59 1.95
C HIS A 76 -7.91 -12.20 3.42
N ASP A 77 -6.67 -11.88 3.82
CA ASP A 77 -6.34 -11.74 5.25
C ASP A 77 -7.01 -10.53 5.89
N VAL A 78 -7.02 -9.37 5.22
CA VAL A 78 -7.67 -8.17 5.77
C VAL A 78 -9.19 -8.35 5.90
N PRO A 79 -9.92 -8.81 4.86
CA PRO A 79 -11.34 -9.14 5.00
C PRO A 79 -11.62 -10.18 6.08
N GLN A 80 -10.79 -11.22 6.19
CA GLN A 80 -10.95 -12.27 7.19
C GLN A 80 -10.76 -11.73 8.62
N ALA A 81 -9.75 -10.91 8.85
CA ALA A 81 -9.53 -10.25 10.14
C ALA A 81 -10.67 -9.29 10.51
N ALA A 82 -11.22 -8.56 9.53
CA ALA A 82 -12.38 -7.71 9.76
C ALA A 82 -13.63 -8.51 10.13
N ALA A 83 -13.81 -9.70 9.57
CA ALA A 83 -14.92 -10.60 9.87
C ALA A 83 -14.75 -11.41 11.17
N SER A 84 -13.56 -11.47 11.75
CA SER A 84 -13.29 -12.28 12.94
C SER A 84 -13.67 -11.60 14.26
N VAL A 85 -14.07 -10.33 14.23
CA VAL A 85 -14.42 -9.53 15.42
C VAL A 85 -15.93 -9.25 15.49
N PRO A 86 -16.52 -9.06 16.69
CA PRO A 86 -17.97 -8.96 16.84
C PRO A 86 -18.55 -7.56 16.60
N TRP A 87 -17.74 -6.52 16.37
CA TRP A 87 -18.20 -5.15 16.10
C TRP A 87 -18.03 -4.77 14.62
N PRO A 88 -18.71 -3.71 14.15
CA PRO A 88 -18.59 -3.26 12.77
C PRO A 88 -17.16 -2.83 12.40
N VAL A 89 -16.65 -3.36 11.31
CA VAL A 89 -15.36 -2.95 10.71
C VAL A 89 -15.59 -2.58 9.25
N ARG A 90 -15.33 -1.32 8.90
CA ARG A 90 -15.38 -0.86 7.51
C ARG A 90 -14.00 -0.98 6.88
N VAL A 91 -13.85 -1.85 5.89
CA VAL A 91 -12.60 -1.95 5.12
C VAL A 91 -12.70 -1.05 3.87
N THR A 92 -11.75 -0.13 3.68
CA THR A 92 -11.65 0.67 2.44
C THR A 92 -10.97 -0.13 1.33
N PRO A 93 -11.02 0.33 0.06
CA PRO A 93 -10.05 -0.11 -0.93
C PRO A 93 -8.61 0.08 -0.41
N HIS A 94 -7.67 -0.78 -0.83
CA HIS A 94 -6.26 -0.60 -0.55
C HIS A 94 -5.71 0.64 -1.27
N LEU A 95 -4.58 1.16 -0.81
CA LEU A 95 -3.96 2.35 -1.44
C LEU A 95 -3.73 2.14 -2.95
N GLY A 96 -3.23 0.97 -3.34
CA GLY A 96 -3.05 0.59 -4.75
C GLY A 96 -2.29 1.66 -5.55
N GLY A 97 -2.75 1.87 -6.78
CA GLY A 97 -2.20 2.88 -7.69
C GLY A 97 -2.58 4.34 -7.40
N SER A 98 -3.24 4.63 -6.28
CA SER A 98 -3.61 6.02 -5.93
C SER A 98 -2.38 6.91 -5.70
N LEU A 99 -1.21 6.31 -5.43
CA LEU A 99 0.05 7.02 -5.18
C LEU A 99 0.86 7.37 -6.43
N HIS A 100 0.29 7.25 -7.65
CA HIS A 100 0.98 7.60 -8.89
C HIS A 100 1.56 9.04 -8.90
N ARG A 101 0.91 10.00 -8.22
CA ARG A 101 1.44 11.37 -8.09
C ARG A 101 2.78 11.40 -7.33
N ALA A 102 2.92 10.60 -6.28
CA ALA A 102 4.18 10.51 -5.55
C ALA A 102 5.29 9.91 -6.42
N LEU A 103 4.96 9.04 -7.39
CA LEU A 103 5.93 8.53 -8.36
C LEU A 103 6.33 9.62 -9.37
N LEU A 104 5.40 10.46 -9.82
CA LEU A 104 5.72 11.62 -10.67
C LEU A 104 6.66 12.60 -9.96
N ASP A 105 6.44 12.86 -8.67
CA ASP A 105 7.33 13.71 -7.86
C ASP A 105 8.75 13.12 -7.81
N ARG A 106 8.89 11.79 -7.66
CA ARG A 106 10.21 11.12 -7.66
C ARG A 106 10.91 11.23 -9.02
N VAL A 107 10.18 11.12 -10.13
CA VAL A 107 10.75 11.31 -11.46
C VAL A 107 11.25 12.75 -11.63
N ALA A 108 10.49 13.74 -11.19
CA ALA A 108 10.92 15.14 -11.23
C ALA A 108 12.18 15.39 -10.38
N GLU A 109 12.23 14.85 -9.16
CA GLU A 109 13.40 14.93 -8.28
C GLU A 109 14.65 14.27 -8.87
N ALA A 110 14.49 13.23 -9.67
CA ALA A 110 15.58 12.56 -10.38
C ALA A 110 16.09 13.33 -11.61
N GLY A 111 15.49 14.48 -11.95
CA GLY A 111 15.86 15.29 -13.11
C GLY A 111 14.92 15.13 -14.32
N GLY A 112 13.79 14.45 -14.15
CA GLY A 112 12.78 14.26 -15.19
C GLY A 112 12.80 12.86 -15.82
N PRO A 113 11.89 12.59 -16.78
CA PRO A 113 11.68 11.25 -17.31
C PRO A 113 12.74 10.78 -18.32
N GLY A 114 13.63 11.66 -18.80
CA GLY A 114 14.52 11.34 -19.92
C GLY A 114 13.72 10.90 -21.16
N ASP A 115 14.20 9.86 -21.84
CA ASP A 115 13.52 9.26 -23.00
C ASP A 115 12.50 8.17 -22.61
N ALA A 116 12.62 7.59 -21.40
CA ALA A 116 11.76 6.54 -20.89
C ALA A 116 11.94 6.34 -19.37
N VAL A 117 10.95 5.74 -18.71
CA VAL A 117 11.02 5.38 -17.29
C VAL A 117 10.77 3.89 -17.08
N VAL A 118 11.51 3.26 -16.17
CA VAL A 118 11.23 1.89 -15.71
C VAL A 118 10.54 1.95 -14.35
N LEU A 119 9.30 1.47 -14.29
CA LEU A 119 8.58 1.28 -13.03
C LEU A 119 9.02 -0.05 -12.42
N ALA A 120 9.96 0.01 -11.47
CA ALA A 120 10.38 -1.16 -10.71
C ALA A 120 9.27 -1.59 -9.74
N ALA A 121 8.70 -2.77 -9.97
CA ALA A 121 7.68 -3.39 -9.13
C ALA A 121 8.26 -4.59 -8.37
N ALA A 122 7.64 -4.95 -7.24
CA ALA A 122 8.02 -6.15 -6.50
C ALA A 122 7.88 -7.39 -7.41
N GLY A 123 6.74 -7.50 -8.10
CA GLY A 123 6.34 -8.65 -8.91
C GLY A 123 5.39 -9.59 -8.14
N SER A 124 4.62 -10.37 -8.87
CA SER A 124 3.50 -11.14 -8.31
C SER A 124 3.07 -12.30 -9.22
N LYS A 125 2.56 -13.38 -8.60
CA LYS A 125 1.87 -14.44 -9.33
C LYS A 125 0.39 -14.12 -9.61
N SER A 126 -0.13 -13.05 -9.00
CA SER A 126 -1.54 -12.66 -9.15
C SER A 126 -1.72 -11.82 -10.42
N PRO A 127 -2.51 -12.28 -11.41
CA PRO A 127 -2.79 -11.48 -12.61
C PRO A 127 -3.45 -10.14 -12.30
N ALA A 128 -4.29 -10.07 -11.26
CA ALA A 128 -4.91 -8.83 -10.81
C ALA A 128 -3.88 -7.83 -10.26
N ALA A 129 -2.91 -8.31 -9.48
CA ALA A 129 -1.84 -7.45 -8.96
C ALA A 129 -0.97 -6.89 -10.08
N LEU A 130 -0.63 -7.73 -11.07
CA LEU A 130 0.14 -7.31 -12.24
C LEU A 130 -0.63 -6.26 -13.05
N ALA A 131 -1.92 -6.48 -13.30
CA ALA A 131 -2.77 -5.52 -14.00
C ALA A 131 -2.90 -4.17 -13.27
N GLU A 132 -2.91 -4.16 -11.93
CA GLU A 132 -2.88 -2.91 -11.15
C GLU A 132 -1.57 -2.13 -11.36
N VAL A 133 -0.43 -2.82 -11.39
CA VAL A 133 0.88 -2.21 -11.65
C VAL A 133 0.95 -1.69 -13.09
N ASP A 134 0.49 -2.46 -14.07
CA ASP A 134 0.40 -2.04 -15.47
C ASP A 134 -0.48 -0.79 -15.63
N ALA A 135 -1.60 -0.73 -14.90
CA ALA A 135 -2.45 0.45 -14.89
C ALA A 135 -1.77 1.68 -14.25
N VAL A 136 -0.84 1.49 -13.31
CA VAL A 136 -0.01 2.59 -12.80
C VAL A 136 1.02 3.01 -13.85
N ALA A 137 1.71 2.08 -14.49
CA ALA A 137 2.67 2.37 -15.56
C ALA A 137 2.01 3.15 -16.71
N ALA A 138 0.82 2.73 -17.15
CA ALA A 138 0.06 3.43 -18.18
C ALA A 138 -0.32 4.86 -17.78
N ARG A 139 -0.71 5.08 -16.51
CA ARG A 139 -0.99 6.43 -16.00
C ARG A 139 0.27 7.30 -15.95
N LEU A 140 1.41 6.73 -15.57
CA LEU A 140 2.69 7.44 -15.57
C LEU A 140 3.12 7.80 -17.00
N ALA A 141 3.02 6.87 -17.95
CA ALA A 141 3.34 7.13 -19.35
C ALA A 141 2.49 8.27 -19.93
N ALA A 142 1.18 8.24 -19.67
CA ALA A 142 0.28 9.30 -20.09
C ALA A 142 0.63 10.66 -19.47
N ALA A 143 1.07 10.69 -18.21
CA ALA A 143 1.43 11.92 -17.52
C ALA A 143 2.82 12.47 -17.90
N LEU A 144 3.78 11.59 -18.18
CA LEU A 144 5.17 11.96 -18.48
C LEU A 144 5.41 12.20 -19.98
N GLY A 145 4.56 11.67 -20.85
CA GLY A 145 4.72 11.78 -22.31
C GLY A 145 5.86 10.91 -22.87
N VAL A 146 6.37 9.96 -22.09
CA VAL A 146 7.39 8.99 -22.49
C VAL A 146 6.94 7.56 -22.19
N PRO A 147 7.53 6.53 -22.82
CA PRO A 147 7.28 5.14 -22.46
C PRO A 147 7.57 4.87 -20.98
N VAL A 148 6.69 4.09 -20.34
CA VAL A 148 6.91 3.55 -19.00
C VAL A 148 6.76 2.04 -19.06
N THR A 149 7.85 1.33 -18.77
CA THR A 149 7.89 -0.14 -18.78
C THR A 149 7.95 -0.67 -17.35
N VAL A 150 7.21 -1.74 -17.05
CA VAL A 150 7.31 -2.41 -15.75
C VAL A 150 8.49 -3.37 -15.78
N GLY A 151 9.36 -3.26 -14.78
CA GLY A 151 10.40 -4.24 -14.50
C GLY A 151 10.18 -4.85 -13.11
N ASN A 152 10.26 -6.17 -12.98
CA ASN A 152 9.94 -6.85 -11.73
C ASN A 152 11.20 -7.29 -10.98
N ILE A 153 11.18 -7.16 -9.66
CA ILE A 153 12.28 -7.57 -8.79
C ILE A 153 12.30 -9.10 -8.63
N TYR A 154 11.13 -9.74 -8.56
CA TYR A 154 10.99 -11.19 -8.42
C TYR A 154 9.64 -11.68 -8.98
N LEU A 155 9.50 -13.00 -9.19
CA LEU A 155 8.25 -13.72 -9.56
C LEU A 155 7.60 -13.41 -10.91
N SER A 156 8.04 -12.37 -11.61
CA SER A 156 7.42 -11.93 -12.86
C SER A 156 8.48 -11.45 -13.82
N GLU A 157 8.19 -11.54 -15.11
CA GLU A 157 9.03 -11.02 -16.19
C GLU A 157 8.34 -9.81 -16.85
N PRO A 158 9.11 -8.88 -17.47
CA PRO A 158 10.57 -8.86 -17.50
C PRO A 158 11.17 -8.47 -16.13
N SER A 159 12.41 -8.88 -15.88
CA SER A 159 13.17 -8.39 -14.74
C SER A 159 13.47 -6.88 -14.87
N VAL A 160 13.78 -6.20 -13.76
CA VAL A 160 14.25 -4.80 -13.83
C VAL A 160 15.49 -4.66 -14.70
N ALA A 161 16.40 -5.64 -14.70
CA ALA A 161 17.60 -5.61 -15.52
C ALA A 161 17.26 -5.68 -17.01
N ASP A 162 16.34 -6.56 -17.40
CA ASP A 162 15.91 -6.70 -18.79
C ASP A 162 15.09 -5.49 -19.28
N ALA A 163 14.34 -4.85 -18.39
CA ALA A 163 13.57 -3.64 -18.71
C ALA A 163 14.46 -2.40 -18.93
N VAL A 164 15.70 -2.41 -18.44
CA VAL A 164 16.68 -1.32 -18.58
C VAL A 164 17.62 -1.54 -19.78
N ALA A 165 17.80 -2.78 -20.23
CA ALA A 165 18.72 -3.18 -21.29
C ALA A 165 18.31 -2.65 -22.68
#